data_AF-A0A953UW08-F1
#
_entry.id   AF-A0A953UW08-F1
#
_cell.length_a   1.000
_cell.length_b   1.000
_cell.length_c   1.000
_cell.angle_alpha   90.00
_cell.angle_beta   90.00
_cell.angle_gamma   90.00
#
_symmetry.space_group_name_H-M   'P 1'
#
loop_
_entity.id
_entity.type
_entity.pdbx_description
1 polymer ?
#
loop_
_entity_poly.entity_id
_entity_poly.type
_entity_poly.pdbx_seq_one_letter_code
_entity_poly.pdbx_strand_id
1 'polypeptide(L)'
;MAIFAAVWLFLAARGIAREIRGHDSTPLIVALMGLLVIVGAGGFFAAGLSAVGMLKLSNSFEWPAGYVSGVAKTADGRYVVPLIPSGRVQIYSSQWHFVRGWHVNAEGGDFRVEYLPTGEIEVLTARGQHRYTFNDKGDLISAEAVPDSYYSLPKSGQSMVVPTPLLLWPLSSPFLSWGLAVVGFAGLAIVKKLSARRRNAGGPHCLPHNYVVEADALDKNR
;
A
#
# COMPACT_ATOMS: atom_id res chain seq x y z
N MET A 1 -10.15 1.91 12.79
CA MET A 1 -9.38 1.71 11.54
C MET A 1 -9.09 0.24 11.23
N ALA A 2 -8.54 -0.55 12.16
CA ALA A 2 -8.20 -1.96 11.87
C ALA A 2 -9.39 -2.83 11.41
N ILE A 3 -10.55 -2.74 12.07
CA ILE A 3 -11.76 -3.49 11.67
C ILE A 3 -12.20 -3.09 10.26
N PHE A 4 -12.20 -1.78 9.97
CA PHE A 4 -12.54 -1.27 8.64
C PHE A 4 -11.58 -1.81 7.57
N ALA A 5 -10.26 -1.75 7.83
CA ALA A 5 -9.26 -2.28 6.92
C ALA A 5 -9.44 -3.80 6.68
N ALA A 6 -9.68 -4.57 7.74
CA ALA A 6 -9.90 -6.01 7.66
C ALA A 6 -11.17 -6.36 6.86
N VAL A 7 -12.28 -5.68 7.15
CA VAL A 7 -13.55 -5.86 6.42
C VAL A 7 -13.35 -5.50 4.94
N TRP A 8 -12.68 -4.39 4.65
CA TRP A 8 -12.46 -3.94 3.29
C TRP A 8 -11.59 -4.92 2.49
N LEU A 9 -10.45 -5.35 3.06
CA LEU A 9 -9.56 -6.35 2.44
C LEU A 9 -10.28 -7.69 2.23
N PHE A 10 -11.10 -8.11 3.18
CA PHE A 10 -11.92 -9.32 3.04
C PHE A 10 -12.94 -9.19 1.90
N LEU A 11 -13.65 -8.07 1.81
CA LEU A 11 -14.62 -7.82 0.73
C LEU A 11 -13.93 -7.75 -0.63
N ALA A 12 -12.76 -7.11 -0.73
CA ALA A 12 -11.95 -7.06 -1.94
C ALA A 12 -11.51 -8.46 -2.37
N ALA A 13 -10.91 -9.24 -1.47
CA ALA A 13 -10.47 -10.61 -1.73
C ALA A 13 -11.64 -11.52 -2.13
N ARG A 14 -12.78 -11.41 -1.44
CA ARG A 14 -14.00 -12.16 -1.76
C ARG A 14 -14.58 -11.77 -3.13
N GLY A 15 -14.54 -10.49 -3.47
CA GLY A 15 -14.95 -9.99 -4.79
C GLY A 15 -14.08 -10.55 -5.91
N ILE A 16 -12.76 -10.48 -5.74
CA ILE A 16 -11.79 -11.04 -6.70
C ILE A 16 -11.96 -12.55 -6.85
N ALA A 17 -12.11 -13.29 -5.75
CA ALA A 17 -12.32 -14.74 -5.78
C ALA A 17 -13.61 -15.14 -6.51
N ARG A 18 -14.68 -14.35 -6.37
CA ARG A 18 -15.93 -14.56 -7.12
C ARG A 18 -15.74 -14.29 -8.61
N GLU A 19 -15.02 -13.23 -8.96
CA GLU A 19 -14.77 -12.87 -10.36
C GLU A 19 -13.92 -13.93 -11.08
N ILE A 20 -12.89 -14.49 -10.41
CA ILE A 20 -12.07 -15.58 -10.95
C ILE A 20 -12.93 -16.82 -11.27
N ARG A 21 -13.89 -17.17 -10.41
CA ARG A 21 -14.76 -18.34 -10.60
C ARG A 21 -15.78 -18.17 -11.73
N GLY A 22 -16.09 -16.95 -12.15
CA GLY A 22 -17.11 -16.66 -13.16
C GLY A 22 -16.58 -16.49 -14.59
N HIS A 23 -15.27 -16.65 -14.82
CA HIS A 23 -14.63 -16.26 -16.07
C HIS A 23 -13.88 -17.43 -16.75
N ASP A 24 -14.47 -18.00 -17.79
CA ASP A 24 -13.96 -19.22 -18.45
C ASP A 24 -12.68 -19.01 -19.28
N SER A 25 -12.24 -17.78 -19.55
CA SER A 25 -11.13 -17.52 -20.50
C SER A 25 -10.10 -16.47 -20.11
N THR A 26 -10.17 -15.84 -18.93
CA THR A 26 -9.17 -14.84 -18.47
C THR A 26 -8.81 -14.90 -16.97
N PRO A 27 -8.69 -16.08 -16.32
CA PRO A 27 -8.47 -16.16 -14.88
C PRO A 27 -7.12 -15.54 -14.44
N LEU A 28 -6.07 -15.66 -15.26
CA LEU A 28 -4.74 -15.14 -14.93
C LEU A 28 -4.72 -13.61 -14.86
N ILE A 29 -5.30 -12.91 -15.84
CA ILE A 29 -5.32 -11.44 -15.86
C ILE A 29 -6.15 -10.92 -14.68
N VAL A 30 -7.30 -11.54 -14.40
CA VAL A 30 -8.14 -11.19 -13.24
C VAL A 30 -7.38 -11.40 -11.94
N ALA A 31 -6.66 -12.52 -11.79
CA ALA A 31 -5.83 -12.79 -10.62
C ALA A 31 -4.71 -11.76 -10.45
N LEU A 32 -3.98 -11.43 -11.53
CA LEU A 32 -2.92 -10.42 -11.50
C LEU A 32 -3.45 -9.04 -11.12
N MET A 33 -4.52 -8.58 -11.76
CA MET A 33 -5.11 -7.28 -11.42
C MET A 33 -5.69 -7.26 -10.00
N GLY A 34 -6.29 -8.36 -9.56
CA GLY A 34 -6.75 -8.53 -8.18
C GLY A 34 -5.59 -8.48 -7.17
N LEU A 35 -4.45 -9.07 -7.49
CA LEU A 35 -3.24 -8.99 -6.66
C LEU A 35 -2.77 -7.54 -6.53
N LEU A 36 -2.78 -6.74 -7.60
CA LEU A 36 -2.45 -5.32 -7.55
C LEU A 36 -3.38 -4.54 -6.61
N VAL A 37 -4.68 -4.83 -6.63
CA VAL A 37 -5.66 -4.23 -5.69
C VAL A 37 -5.31 -4.58 -4.25
N ILE A 38 -5.05 -5.86 -3.97
CA ILE A 38 -4.75 -6.33 -2.62
C ILE A 38 -3.44 -5.74 -2.10
N VAL A 39 -2.38 -5.76 -2.91
CA VAL A 39 -1.05 -5.23 -2.53
C VAL A 39 -1.13 -3.71 -2.34
N GLY A 40 -1.77 -2.98 -3.25
CA GLY A 40 -1.91 -1.53 -3.16
C GLY A 40 -2.74 -1.09 -1.95
N ALA A 41 -3.93 -1.68 -1.75
CA ALA A 41 -4.75 -1.39 -0.58
C ALA A 41 -4.05 -1.82 0.73
N GLY A 42 -3.39 -2.98 0.72
CA GLY A 42 -2.60 -3.48 1.83
C GLY A 42 -1.50 -2.53 2.25
N GLY A 43 -0.72 -2.00 1.30
CA GLY A 43 0.32 -1.00 1.57
C GLY A 43 -0.21 0.27 2.23
N PHE A 44 -1.33 0.79 1.72
CA PHE A 44 -2.00 1.97 2.31
C PHE A 44 -2.45 1.72 3.75
N PHE A 45 -3.19 0.65 3.99
CA PHE A 45 -3.71 0.35 5.32
C PHE A 45 -2.59 -0.02 6.29
N ALA A 46 -1.57 -0.76 5.85
CA ALA A 46 -0.45 -1.13 6.70
C ALA A 46 0.36 0.11 7.14
N ALA A 47 0.60 1.07 6.24
CA ALA A 47 1.24 2.34 6.59
C ALA A 47 0.41 3.10 7.63
N GLY A 48 -0.90 3.27 7.40
CA GLY A 48 -1.79 3.96 8.33
C GLY A 48 -1.89 3.27 9.70
N LEU A 49 -2.00 1.95 9.75
CA LEU A 49 -2.04 1.17 10.99
C LEU A 49 -0.70 1.22 11.74
N SER A 50 0.42 1.24 11.04
CA SER A 50 1.75 1.48 11.62
C SER A 50 1.83 2.88 12.22
N ALA A 51 1.33 3.90 11.50
CA ALA A 51 1.43 5.29 11.93
C ALA A 51 0.66 5.60 13.22
N VAL A 52 -0.41 4.86 13.51
CA VAL A 52 -1.18 4.97 14.76
C VAL A 52 -0.76 3.93 15.83
N GLY A 53 0.34 3.22 15.61
CA GLY A 53 0.90 2.26 16.57
C GLY A 53 0.10 0.95 16.71
N MET A 54 -0.90 0.70 15.85
CA MET A 54 -1.66 -0.55 15.83
C MET A 54 -0.86 -1.72 15.23
N LEU A 55 0.01 -1.43 14.26
CA LEU A 55 0.94 -2.40 13.69
C LEU A 55 2.33 -2.21 14.33
N LYS A 56 2.61 -2.99 15.37
CA LYS A 56 3.92 -2.97 16.07
C LYS A 56 4.93 -3.79 15.28
N LEU A 57 5.74 -3.12 14.47
CA LEU A 57 6.84 -3.74 13.73
C LEU A 57 8.10 -3.76 14.59
N SER A 58 8.89 -4.83 14.47
CA SER A 58 10.16 -4.95 15.20
C SER A 58 11.17 -3.88 14.78
N ASN A 59 12.20 -3.70 15.61
CA ASN A 59 13.28 -2.77 15.28
C ASN A 59 14.17 -3.27 14.14
N SER A 60 14.12 -4.57 13.84
CA SER A 60 14.81 -5.20 12.72
C SER A 60 14.01 -5.17 11.41
N PHE A 61 12.79 -4.61 11.42
CA PHE A 61 11.97 -4.54 10.22
C PHE A 61 12.22 -3.24 9.45
N GLU A 62 12.64 -3.40 8.20
CA GLU A 62 12.79 -2.31 7.24
C GLU A 62 11.47 -2.06 6.50
N TRP A 63 10.93 -0.84 6.63
CA TRP A 63 9.86 -0.35 5.77
C TRP A 63 10.45 0.26 4.49
N PRO A 64 9.84 0.03 3.31
CA PRO A 64 10.28 0.65 2.05
C PRO A 64 10.26 2.18 2.14
N ALA A 65 11.41 2.81 1.98
CA ALA A 65 11.56 4.26 2.20
C ALA A 65 11.30 5.09 0.92
N GLY A 66 11.80 4.64 -0.24
CA GLY A 66 11.65 5.36 -1.51
C GLY A 66 12.24 6.77 -1.45
N TYR A 67 11.44 7.78 -1.82
CA TYR A 67 11.83 9.19 -1.71
C TYR A 67 11.39 9.77 -0.36
N VAL A 68 12.34 10.31 0.39
CA VAL A 68 12.13 10.83 1.75
C VAL A 68 12.67 12.25 1.86
N SER A 69 11.92 13.11 2.55
CA SER A 69 12.35 14.45 2.95
C SER A 69 12.71 14.51 4.42
N GLY A 70 13.68 15.35 4.79
CA GLY A 70 14.05 15.56 6.19
C GLY A 70 15.02 14.52 6.74
N VAL A 71 15.84 13.91 5.87
CA VAL A 71 16.88 12.97 6.30
C VAL A 71 17.96 13.73 7.07
N ALA A 72 18.22 13.29 8.30
CA ALA A 72 19.33 13.79 9.11
C ALA A 72 20.54 12.87 8.99
N LYS A 73 21.75 13.41 9.17
CA LYS A 73 23.00 12.65 9.13
C LYS A 73 23.64 12.67 10.52
N THR A 74 24.04 11.51 11.00
CA THR A 74 24.74 11.38 12.27
C THR A 74 26.21 11.80 12.13
N ALA A 75 26.88 12.03 13.26
CA ALA A 75 28.31 12.38 13.28
C ALA A 75 29.21 11.30 12.66
N ASP A 76 28.84 10.02 12.80
CA ASP A 76 29.53 8.88 12.19
C ASP A 76 29.09 8.58 10.74
N GLY A 77 28.24 9.43 10.17
CA GLY A 77 27.86 9.39 8.76
C GLY A 77 26.72 8.43 8.42
N ARG A 78 26.02 7.87 9.41
CA ARG A 78 24.74 7.15 9.23
C ARG A 78 23.63 8.14 8.84
N TYR A 79 22.56 7.61 8.26
CA TYR A 79 21.39 8.37 7.88
C TYR A 79 20.22 8.04 8.81
N VAL A 80 19.56 9.06 9.33
CA VAL A 80 18.32 8.97 10.10
C VAL A 80 17.18 9.43 9.19
N VAL A 81 16.31 8.48 8.84
CA VAL A 81 15.31 8.62 7.78
C VAL A 81 13.90 8.65 8.41
N PRO A 82 13.16 9.77 8.31
CA PRO A 82 11.79 9.85 8.79
C PRO A 82 10.80 9.29 7.76
N LEU A 83 10.11 8.21 8.09
CA LEU A 83 9.04 7.62 7.28
C LEU A 83 7.68 8.04 7.80
N ILE A 84 7.35 9.31 7.56
CA ILE A 84 6.12 9.98 8.00
C ILE A 84 4.86 9.14 7.76
N PRO A 85 4.61 8.59 6.55
CA PRO A 85 3.35 7.90 6.30
C PRO A 85 3.13 6.63 7.12
N SER A 86 4.21 6.04 7.62
CA SER A 86 4.19 4.82 8.44
C SER A 86 4.39 5.11 9.94
N GLY A 87 4.64 6.36 10.32
CA GLY A 87 5.01 6.73 11.69
C GLY A 87 6.27 6.02 12.18
N ARG A 88 7.33 5.99 11.35
CA ARG A 88 8.59 5.30 11.68
C ARG A 88 9.82 6.15 11.44
N VAL A 89 10.86 5.91 12.22
CA VAL A 89 12.22 6.39 11.93
C VAL A 89 13.07 5.17 11.63
N GLN A 90 13.96 5.28 10.64
CA GLN A 90 14.89 4.21 10.24
C GLN A 90 16.31 4.75 10.15
N ILE A 91 17.27 4.00 10.69
CA ILE A 91 18.69 4.28 10.58
C ILE A 91 19.30 3.40 9.49
N TYR A 92 20.11 4.03 8.64
CA TYR A 92 20.89 3.38 7.60
C TYR A 92 22.39 3.66 7.80
N SER A 93 23.23 2.70 7.42
CA SER A 93 24.68 2.91 7.34
C SER A 93 25.02 3.96 6.28
N SER A 94 26.28 4.41 6.25
CA SER A 94 26.77 5.30 5.20
C SER A 94 26.72 4.67 3.79
N GLN A 95 26.59 3.35 3.69
CA GLN A 95 26.40 2.57 2.47
C GLN A 95 24.91 2.20 2.21
N TRP A 96 23.97 2.80 2.93
CA TRP A 96 22.54 2.53 2.82
C TRP A 96 22.10 1.12 3.20
N HIS A 97 22.85 0.44 4.06
CA HIS A 97 22.36 -0.79 4.68
C HIS A 97 21.45 -0.46 5.85
N PHE A 98 20.25 -1.04 5.86
CA PHE A 98 19.34 -0.90 6.99
C PHE A 98 19.99 -1.42 8.27
N VAL A 99 19.96 -0.58 9.31
CA VAL A 99 20.50 -0.93 10.63
C VAL A 99 19.37 -1.27 11.58
N ARG A 100 18.36 -0.39 11.68
CA ARG A 100 17.19 -0.53 12.55
C ARG A 100 16.12 0.50 12.24
N GLY A 101 14.93 0.30 12.76
CA GLY A 101 13.89 1.33 12.81
C GLY A 101 13.03 1.21 14.05
N TRP A 102 12.19 2.20 14.32
CA TRP A 102 11.23 2.14 15.41
C TRP A 102 10.01 3.02 15.09
N HIS A 103 8.95 2.82 15.86
CA HIS A 103 7.73 3.60 15.74
C HIS A 103 7.87 4.95 16.45
N VAL A 104 7.32 5.99 15.83
CA VAL A 104 7.13 7.31 16.42
C VAL A 104 5.64 7.58 16.52
N ASN A 105 5.16 7.89 17.71
CA ASN A 105 3.78 8.28 17.90
C ASN A 105 3.58 9.75 17.48
N ALA A 106 3.30 9.96 16.19
CA ALA A 106 2.95 11.27 15.66
C ALA A 106 1.43 11.46 15.49
N GLU A 107 0.60 10.59 16.07
CA GLU A 107 -0.88 10.60 15.94
C GLU A 107 -1.36 10.63 14.48
N GLY A 108 -0.62 9.94 13.60
CA GLY A 108 -0.85 9.96 12.15
C GLY A 108 -0.65 11.34 11.49
N GLY A 109 0.04 12.25 12.17
CA GLY A 109 0.49 13.54 11.67
C GLY A 109 1.91 13.52 11.13
N ASP A 110 2.38 14.68 10.71
CA ASP A 110 3.73 14.90 10.23
C ASP A 110 4.75 14.92 11.39
N PHE A 111 6.00 14.59 11.12
CA PHE A 111 7.10 14.73 12.08
C PHE A 111 8.45 14.93 11.39
N ARG A 112 9.39 15.52 12.13
CA ARG A 112 10.77 15.75 11.68
C ARG A 112 11.75 15.05 12.60
N VAL A 113 12.92 14.74 12.06
CA VAL A 113 14.03 14.17 12.81
C VAL A 113 15.21 15.14 12.79
N GLU A 114 15.87 15.28 13.92
CA GLU A 114 17.14 15.99 14.05
C GLU A 114 18.13 15.13 14.79
N TYR A 115 19.40 15.22 14.41
CA TYR A 115 20.49 14.55 15.13
C TYR A 115 21.20 15.58 15.98
N LEU A 116 21.16 15.40 17.30
CA LEU A 116 21.71 16.34 18.26
C LEU A 116 23.24 16.15 18.40
N PRO A 117 23.99 17.20 18.76
CA PRO A 117 25.42 17.09 19.05
C PRO A 117 25.75 16.11 20.19
N THR A 118 24.78 15.83 21.07
CA THR A 118 24.86 14.85 22.16
C THR A 118 24.87 13.40 21.67
N GLY A 119 24.56 13.15 20.39
CA GLY A 119 24.44 11.81 19.81
C GLY A 119 23.04 11.22 19.89
N GLU A 120 22.06 12.03 20.29
CA GLU A 120 20.66 11.63 20.40
C GLU A 120 19.87 12.02 19.16
N ILE A 121 18.76 11.32 18.93
CA ILE A 121 17.86 11.57 17.81
C ILE A 121 16.61 12.24 18.37
N GLU A 122 16.41 13.51 18.03
CA GLU A 122 15.22 14.26 18.38
C GLU A 122 14.15 14.07 17.29
N VAL A 123 12.91 13.89 17.71
CA VAL A 123 11.75 13.79 16.83
C VAL A 123 10.67 14.76 17.30
N LEU A 124 10.29 15.66 16.41
CA LEU A 124 9.28 16.70 16.69
C LEU A 124 8.02 16.39 15.89
N THR A 125 6.88 16.27 16.56
CA THR A 125 5.61 15.90 15.93
C THR A 125 4.69 17.09 15.75
N ALA A 126 3.99 17.14 14.61
CA ALA A 126 3.04 18.20 14.31
C ALA A 126 1.74 18.05 15.12
N ARG A 127 1.27 16.82 15.29
CA ARG A 127 0.13 16.46 16.14
C ARG A 127 0.62 15.99 17.50
N GLY A 128 -0.14 16.28 18.54
CA GLY A 128 0.28 16.15 19.94
C GLY A 128 1.34 17.18 20.38
N GLN A 129 2.06 17.82 19.44
CA GLN A 129 3.14 18.78 19.71
C GLN A 129 4.17 18.21 20.69
N HIS A 130 4.68 17.02 20.38
CA HIS A 130 5.65 16.35 21.22
C HIS A 130 7.07 16.46 20.67
N ARG A 131 8.02 16.53 21.61
CA ARG A 131 9.44 16.30 21.39
C ARG A 131 9.79 14.97 22.02
N TYR A 132 10.20 14.05 21.18
CA TYR A 132 10.71 12.76 21.61
C TYR A 132 12.22 12.74 21.40
N THR A 133 12.96 12.32 22.42
CA THR A 133 14.39 12.09 22.30
C THR A 133 14.64 10.59 22.37
N PHE A 134 15.35 10.07 21.38
CA PHE A 134 15.71 8.65 21.29
C PHE A 134 17.23 8.48 21.33
N ASN A 135 17.67 7.35 21.85
CA ASN A 135 19.05 6.92 21.69
C ASN A 135 19.26 6.30 20.29
N ASP A 136 20.53 6.02 19.96
CA ASP A 136 20.92 5.33 18.73
C ASP A 136 20.34 3.92 18.54
N LYS A 137 19.81 3.31 19.62
CA LYS A 137 19.17 2.00 19.57
C LYS A 137 17.70 2.07 19.21
N GLY A 138 17.11 3.26 19.22
CA GLY A 138 15.68 3.51 19.05
C GLY A 138 14.87 3.44 20.35
N ASP A 139 15.53 3.43 21.50
CA ASP A 139 14.85 3.47 22.80
C ASP A 139 14.52 4.94 23.16
N LEU A 140 13.31 5.15 23.67
CA LEU A 140 12.84 6.47 24.08
C LEU A 140 13.55 6.90 25.38
N ILE A 141 14.21 8.05 25.34
CA ILE A 141 14.87 8.70 26.49
C ILE A 141 13.90 9.68 27.16
N SER A 142 13.28 10.57 26.39
CA SER A 142 12.34 11.56 26.91
C SER A 142 11.18 11.82 25.94
N ALA A 143 10.06 12.27 26.50
CA ALA A 143 8.87 12.68 25.77
C ALA A 143 8.30 13.92 26.44
N GLU A 144 8.44 15.07 25.80
CA GLU A 144 8.05 16.38 26.33
C GLU A 144 7.05 17.06 25.40
N ALA A 145 6.23 17.96 25.94
CA ALA A 145 5.39 18.83 25.12
C ALA A 145 6.21 20.04 24.64
N VAL A 146 6.08 20.40 23.37
CA VAL A 146 6.77 21.55 22.78
C VAL A 146 5.82 22.75 22.82
N PRO A 147 6.23 23.89 23.41
CA PRO A 147 5.40 25.10 23.44
C PRO A 147 5.31 25.78 22.07
N ASP A 148 6.36 25.67 21.26
CA ASP A 148 6.41 26.23 19.91
C ASP A 148 5.66 25.37 18.90
N SER A 149 5.03 26.01 17.92
CA SER A 149 4.35 25.29 16.84
C SER A 149 5.36 24.55 15.95
N TYR A 150 5.09 23.29 15.65
CA TYR A 150 5.87 22.50 14.67
C TYR A 150 6.10 23.24 13.34
N TYR A 151 5.11 24.04 12.90
CA TYR A 151 5.19 24.76 11.62
C TYR A 151 6.03 26.03 11.67
N SER A 152 6.31 26.59 12.86
CA SER A 152 7.22 27.72 13.01
C SER A 152 8.69 27.30 13.04
N LEU A 153 8.96 26.01 13.23
CA LEU A 153 10.32 25.48 13.23
C LEU A 153 10.91 25.43 11.81
N PRO A 154 12.19 25.79 11.63
CA PRO A 154 12.86 25.69 10.34
C PRO A 154 12.80 24.25 9.81
N LYS A 155 12.69 24.10 8.49
CA LYS A 155 12.78 22.78 7.86
C LYS A 155 14.23 22.32 7.92
N SER A 156 14.47 21.21 8.61
CA SER A 156 15.76 20.55 8.74
C SER A 156 15.80 19.27 7.90
N GLY A 157 17.02 18.83 7.59
CA GLY A 157 17.28 17.61 6.84
C GLY A 157 17.23 17.74 5.32
N GLN A 158 17.76 16.73 4.65
CA GLN A 158 17.88 16.67 3.19
C GLN A 158 16.79 15.80 2.57
N SER A 159 16.42 16.10 1.34
CA SER A 159 15.58 15.19 0.54
C SER A 159 16.47 14.21 -0.19
N MET A 160 16.21 12.91 -0.03
CA MET A 160 17.04 11.85 -0.60
C MET A 160 16.17 10.70 -1.11
N VAL A 161 16.70 10.01 -2.12
CA VAL A 161 16.18 8.70 -2.54
C VAL A 161 16.92 7.64 -1.76
N VAL A 162 16.21 6.93 -0.89
CA VAL A 162 16.75 5.78 -0.16
C VAL A 162 16.71 4.56 -1.07
N PRO A 163 17.82 3.84 -1.27
CA PRO A 163 17.86 2.64 -2.11
C PRO A 163 16.76 1.64 -1.71
N THR A 164 15.76 1.52 -2.57
CA THR A 164 14.57 0.70 -2.33
C THR A 164 14.35 -0.20 -3.56
N PRO A 165 14.17 -1.52 -3.39
CA PRO A 165 13.88 -2.41 -4.52
C PRO A 165 12.65 -1.94 -5.30
N LEU A 166 12.73 -1.95 -6.64
CA LEU A 166 11.66 -1.43 -7.53
C LEU A 166 10.29 -2.03 -7.26
N LEU A 167 10.24 -3.30 -6.87
CA LEU A 167 8.98 -3.98 -6.55
C LEU A 167 8.31 -3.44 -5.26
N LEU A 168 9.09 -2.86 -4.36
CA LEU A 168 8.62 -2.32 -3.08
C LEU A 168 8.34 -0.82 -3.12
N TRP A 169 8.74 -0.12 -4.19
CA TRP A 169 8.48 1.32 -4.36
C TRP A 169 7.00 1.71 -4.23
N PRO A 170 6.03 0.96 -4.76
CA PRO A 170 4.63 1.28 -4.55
C PRO A 170 4.21 1.30 -3.07
N LEU A 171 4.94 0.59 -2.20
CA LEU A 171 4.67 0.48 -0.77
C LEU A 171 5.38 1.55 0.07
N SER A 172 6.23 2.38 -0.55
CA SER A 172 6.95 3.44 0.18
C SER A 172 6.09 4.68 0.44
N SER A 173 4.97 4.82 -0.27
CA SER A 173 4.06 5.95 -0.12
C SER A 173 2.60 5.50 -0.22
N PRO A 174 1.71 6.00 0.66
CA PRO A 174 0.27 5.73 0.57
C PRO A 174 -0.32 6.10 -0.79
N PHE A 175 0.19 7.16 -1.44
CA PHE A 175 -0.28 7.60 -2.75
C PHE A 175 0.12 6.61 -3.85
N LEU A 176 1.35 6.10 -3.81
CA LEU A 176 1.80 5.08 -4.77
C LEU A 176 1.06 3.75 -4.55
N SER A 177 0.80 3.39 -3.30
CA SER A 177 0.02 2.21 -2.90
C SER A 177 -1.41 2.30 -3.44
N TRP A 178 -2.07 3.45 -3.29
CA TRP A 178 -3.37 3.69 -3.92
C TRP A 178 -3.32 3.67 -5.43
N GLY A 179 -2.28 4.26 -6.04
CA GLY A 179 -2.06 4.22 -7.48
C GLY A 179 -2.03 2.78 -8.01
N LEU A 180 -1.32 1.89 -7.32
CA LEU A 180 -1.28 0.46 -7.65
C LEU A 180 -2.66 -0.20 -7.58
N ALA A 181 -3.44 0.12 -6.55
CA ALA A 181 -4.80 -0.39 -6.41
C ALA A 181 -5.73 0.13 -7.53
N VAL A 182 -5.62 1.41 -7.89
CA VAL A 182 -6.39 2.02 -8.99
C VAL A 182 -6.08 1.33 -10.32
N VAL A 183 -4.82 1.04 -10.61
CA VAL A 183 -4.42 0.28 -11.80
C VAL A 183 -5.07 -1.11 -11.81
N GLY A 184 -5.06 -1.81 -10.67
CA GLY A 184 -5.75 -3.09 -10.52
C GLY A 184 -7.26 -3.00 -10.77
N PHE A 185 -7.93 -2.00 -10.20
CA PHE A 185 -9.37 -1.77 -10.42
C PHE A 185 -9.70 -1.44 -11.88
N ALA A 186 -8.90 -0.57 -12.51
CA ALA A 186 -9.06 -0.23 -13.93
C ALA A 186 -8.88 -1.47 -14.81
N GLY A 187 -7.87 -2.29 -14.55
CA GLY A 187 -7.65 -3.56 -15.25
C GLY A 187 -8.85 -4.51 -15.14
N LEU A 188 -9.38 -4.71 -13.93
CA LEU A 188 -10.58 -5.53 -13.71
C LEU A 188 -11.80 -4.99 -14.47
N ALA A 189 -12.02 -3.66 -14.45
CA ALA A 189 -13.12 -3.04 -15.18
C ALA A 189 -13.00 -3.22 -16.70
N ILE A 190 -11.79 -3.12 -17.24
CA ILE A 190 -11.51 -3.34 -18.67
C ILE A 190 -11.80 -4.79 -19.05
N VAL A 191 -11.30 -5.77 -18.27
CA VAL A 191 -11.55 -7.20 -18.52
C VAL A 191 -13.05 -7.48 -18.53
N LYS A 192 -13.78 -6.99 -17.51
CA LYS A 192 -15.24 -7.15 -17.43
C LYS A 192 -15.96 -6.59 -18.67
N LYS A 193 -15.56 -5.41 -19.15
CA LYS A 193 -16.14 -4.76 -20.34
C LYS A 193 -15.84 -5.56 -21.62
N LEU A 194 -14.62 -6.06 -21.80
CA LEU A 194 -14.24 -6.84 -22.97
C LEU A 194 -14.99 -8.18 -23.03
N SER A 195 -15.15 -8.84 -21.89
CA SER A 195 -15.86 -10.11 -21.82
C SER A 195 -17.37 -9.98 -21.99
N ALA A 196 -17.96 -8.89 -21.52
CA ALA A 196 -19.35 -8.55 -21.85
C ALA A 196 -19.54 -8.33 -23.36
N ARG A 197 -18.61 -7.63 -24.02
CA ARG A 197 -18.64 -7.44 -25.49
C ARG A 197 -18.52 -8.76 -26.25
N ARG A 198 -17.63 -9.67 -25.85
CA ARG A 198 -17.53 -11.00 -26.47
C ARG A 198 -18.82 -11.81 -26.35
N ARG A 199 -19.46 -11.81 -25.18
CA ARG A 199 -20.75 -12.49 -24.98
C ARG A 199 -21.85 -11.91 -25.87
N ASN A 200 -21.91 -10.57 -26.01
CA ASN A 200 -22.90 -9.92 -26.86
C ASN A 200 -22.63 -10.11 -28.36
N ALA A 201 -21.36 -10.23 -28.77
CA ALA A 201 -20.97 -10.52 -30.16
C ALA A 201 -21.13 -12.00 -30.55
N GLY A 202 -21.31 -12.90 -29.57
CA GLY A 202 -21.51 -14.34 -29.77
C GLY A 202 -22.96 -14.83 -29.59
N GLY A 203 -23.95 -13.92 -29.51
CA GLY A 203 -25.39 -14.27 -29.48
C GLY A 203 -25.92 -14.69 -30.87
N PRO A 204 -26.98 -15.52 -30.94
CA PRO A 204 -27.09 -16.63 -31.88
C PRO A 204 -27.38 -16.21 -33.33
N HIS A 205 -26.59 -16.74 -34.27
CA HIS A 205 -27.13 -17.08 -35.58
C HIS A 205 -28.15 -18.21 -35.38
N CYS A 206 -29.41 -17.85 -35.21
CA CYS A 206 -30.50 -18.74 -35.58
C CYS A 206 -30.37 -19.00 -37.09
N LEU A 207 -29.85 -20.17 -37.45
CA LEU A 207 -29.97 -20.69 -38.80
C LEU A 207 -31.46 -20.82 -39.15
N PRO A 208 -31.85 -20.57 -40.41
CA PRO A 208 -33.25 -20.60 -40.81
C PRO A 208 -33.78 -22.02 -40.69
N HIS A 209 -34.83 -22.18 -39.89
CA HIS A 209 -35.62 -23.41 -39.83
C HIS A 209 -36.41 -23.50 -41.14
N ASN A 210 -35.84 -24.13 -42.16
CA ASN A 210 -36.54 -24.46 -43.40
C ASN A 210 -36.12 -25.85 -43.90
N TYR A 211 -37.13 -26.64 -44.24
CA TYR A 211 -37.14 -27.94 -44.91
C TYR A 211 -36.88 -29.21 -44.08
N VAL A 212 -37.97 -29.83 -43.61
CA VAL A 212 -38.31 -31.20 -44.03
C VAL A 212 -39.78 -31.20 -44.48
N VAL A 213 -39.96 -31.17 -45.79
CA VAL A 213 -41.22 -31.41 -46.49
C VAL A 213 -41.38 -32.93 -46.61
N GLU A 214 -42.53 -33.42 -46.13
CA GLU A 214 -43.37 -34.47 -46.75
C GLU A 214 -42.78 -35.88 -46.99
N ALA A 215 -43.37 -36.86 -46.29
CA ALA A 215 -43.97 -38.09 -46.83
C ALA A 215 -43.73 -39.28 -45.88
N ASP A 216 -44.78 -39.66 -45.15
CA ASP A 216 -45.21 -41.05 -45.24
C ASP A 216 -46.68 -41.18 -44.85
N ALA A 217 -47.45 -41.60 -45.85
CA ALA A 217 -48.81 -42.07 -45.70
C ALA A 217 -48.79 -43.53 -45.18
N LEU A 218 -49.93 -43.95 -44.64
CA LEU A 218 -50.36 -45.34 -44.45
C LEU A 218 -49.72 -46.11 -43.27
N ASP A 219 -50.46 -46.22 -42.15
CA ASP A 219 -50.95 -47.56 -41.75
C ASP A 219 -52.19 -47.52 -40.83
N LYS A 220 -53.29 -48.04 -41.39
CA LYS A 220 -54.38 -48.86 -40.81
C LYS A 220 -55.06 -48.50 -39.47
N ASN A 221 -56.37 -48.25 -39.63
CA ASN A 221 -57.48 -48.98 -38.99
C ASN A 221 -57.20 -49.70 -37.65
N ARG A 222 -57.64 -49.10 -36.55
CA ARG A 222 -58.45 -49.78 -35.53
C ARG A 222 -59.20 -48.81 -34.64
#